data_AF-A0A6M5YPR5-F1
#
_entry.id   AF-A0A6M5YPR5-F1
#
_cell.length_a   1.000
_cell.length_b   1.000
_cell.length_c   1.000
_cell.angle_alpha   90.00
_cell.angle_beta   90.00
_cell.angle_gamma   90.00
#
_symmetry.space_group_name_H-M   'P 1'
#
loop_
_entity.id
_entity.type
_entity.pdbx_description
1 polymer ?
#
loop_
_entity_poly.entity_id
_entity_poly.type
_entity_poly.pdbx_seq_one_letter_code
_entity_poly.pdbx_strand_id
1 'polypeptide(L)'
;MHRDAGGGAQEIDLRRFPSIPRATPQFEKRYKGRTSVERVNDRLKVGWGLDDGNAVGARRFGAHVGAVLIVHLAFATVLARAQRYEGSFGTMTLPPSATKLCELIREKGPDWT
;
A
#
# COMPACT_ATOMS: atom_id res chain seq x y z
N MET A 1 -10.50 0.84 49.89
CA MET A 1 -10.88 -0.34 49.07
C MET A 1 -11.81 0.13 47.96
N HIS A 2 -11.27 0.52 46.81
CA HIS A 2 -12.05 0.78 45.60
C HIS A 2 -11.32 0.02 44.49
N ARG A 3 -11.97 -1.01 43.93
CA ARG A 3 -11.38 -1.89 42.93
C ARG A 3 -11.79 -1.31 41.58
N ASP A 4 -10.87 -0.61 40.92
CA ASP A 4 -11.09 -0.12 39.58
C ASP A 4 -11.10 -1.32 38.63
N ALA A 5 -12.28 -1.58 38.04
CA ALA A 5 -12.46 -2.53 36.96
C ALA A 5 -11.77 -1.96 35.71
N GLY A 6 -10.46 -2.15 35.62
CA GLY A 6 -9.69 -1.96 34.39
C GLY A 6 -10.07 -3.04 33.39
N GLY A 7 -11.23 -2.88 32.74
CA GLY A 7 -11.57 -3.58 31.50
C GLY A 7 -10.58 -3.15 30.43
N GLY A 8 -9.41 -3.78 30.41
CA GLY A 8 -8.39 -3.55 29.40
C GLY A 8 -8.99 -3.81 28.03
N ALA A 9 -9.07 -2.77 27.21
CA ALA A 9 -9.36 -2.92 25.79
C ALA A 9 -8.35 -3.93 25.25
N GLN A 10 -8.80 -5.14 24.93
CA GLN A 10 -7.96 -6.13 24.28
C GLN A 10 -7.48 -5.51 22.97
N GLU A 11 -6.17 -5.41 22.81
CA GLU A 11 -5.56 -4.94 21.57
C GLU A 11 -6.07 -5.85 20.45
N ILE A 12 -6.85 -5.26 19.53
CA ILE A 12 -7.47 -6.02 18.45
C ILE A 12 -6.36 -6.57 17.57
N ASP A 13 -6.17 -7.88 17.57
CA ASP A 13 -5.21 -8.53 16.68
C ASP A 13 -5.65 -8.34 15.23
N LEU A 14 -5.03 -7.38 14.55
CA LEU A 14 -5.31 -7.03 13.16
C LEU A 14 -5.01 -8.17 12.18
N ARG A 15 -4.21 -9.18 12.57
CA ARG A 15 -4.00 -10.39 11.74
C ARG A 15 -5.25 -11.26 11.71
N ARG A 16 -5.94 -11.32 12.86
CA ARG A 16 -7.17 -12.10 13.02
C ARG A 16 -8.40 -11.31 12.56
N PHE A 17 -8.46 -10.03 12.90
CA PHE A 17 -9.55 -9.12 12.59
C PHE A 17 -9.04 -7.94 11.75
N PRO A 18 -8.80 -8.15 10.44
CA PRO A 18 -8.36 -7.07 9.57
C PRO A 18 -9.42 -5.97 9.53
N SER A 19 -8.96 -4.71 9.46
CA SER A 19 -9.82 -3.52 9.38
C SER A 19 -10.73 -3.50 8.15
N ILE A 20 -10.37 -4.27 7.11
CA ILE A 20 -11.21 -4.54 5.95
C ILE A 20 -11.73 -5.97 6.06
N PRO A 21 -13.06 -6.20 6.13
CA PRO A 21 -13.62 -7.53 6.20
C PRO A 21 -13.19 -8.39 4.99
N ARG A 22 -12.83 -9.66 5.23
CA ARG A 22 -12.27 -10.56 4.22
C ARG A 22 -13.22 -10.84 3.05
N ALA A 23 -14.52 -10.78 3.30
CA ALA A 23 -15.59 -11.02 2.31
C ALA A 23 -15.89 -9.79 1.41
N THR A 24 -14.98 -8.82 1.33
CA THR A 24 -15.18 -7.62 0.51
C THR A 24 -14.33 -7.66 -0.76
N PRO A 25 -14.83 -7.12 -1.89
CA PRO A 25 -14.03 -6.97 -3.11
C PRO A 25 -12.77 -6.13 -2.90
N GLN A 26 -12.82 -5.17 -1.96
CA GLN A 26 -11.67 -4.34 -1.60
C GLN A 26 -10.56 -5.17 -0.95
N PHE A 27 -10.91 -6.10 -0.06
CA PHE A 27 -9.94 -7.02 0.54
C PHE A 27 -9.31 -7.89 -0.53
N GLU A 28 -10.11 -8.50 -1.40
CA GLU A 28 -9.62 -9.37 -2.47
C GLU A 28 -8.63 -8.64 -3.38
N LYS A 29 -8.97 -7.42 -3.82
CA LYS A 29 -8.08 -6.59 -4.65
C LYS A 29 -6.75 -6.30 -3.96
N ARG A 30 -6.77 -5.89 -2.69
CA ARG A 30 -5.55 -5.58 -1.93
C ARG A 30 -4.73 -6.85 -1.63
N TYR A 31 -5.39 -7.97 -1.34
CA TYR A 31 -4.76 -9.25 -1.08
C TYR A 31 -4.11 -9.86 -2.32
N LYS A 32 -4.70 -9.69 -3.51
CA LYS A 32 -4.05 -10.03 -4.80
C LYS A 32 -2.73 -9.27 -5.01
N GLY A 33 -2.64 -8.04 -4.51
CA GLY A 33 -1.43 -7.22 -4.55
C GLY A 33 -0.35 -7.56 -3.52
N ARG A 34 -0.55 -8.55 -2.64
CA ARG A 34 0.35 -8.83 -1.50
C ARG A 34 1.80 -9.08 -1.90
N THR A 35 2.04 -9.64 -3.09
CA THR A 35 3.37 -9.98 -3.58
C THR A 35 4.27 -8.74 -3.67
N SER A 36 3.71 -7.55 -3.90
CA SER A 36 4.52 -6.33 -3.86
C SER A 36 5.07 -6.06 -2.46
N VAL A 37 4.30 -6.34 -1.41
CA VAL A 37 4.73 -6.18 0.00
C VAL A 37 5.74 -7.27 0.36
N GLU A 38 5.50 -8.51 -0.05
CA GLU A 38 6.42 -9.64 0.16
C GLU A 38 7.82 -9.33 -0.42
N ARG A 39 7.89 -8.81 -1.65
CA ARG A 39 9.17 -8.42 -2.27
C ARG A 39 9.90 -7.29 -1.54
N VAL A 40 9.17 -6.32 -0.98
CA VAL A 40 9.79 -5.24 -0.20
C VAL A 40 10.34 -5.80 1.12
N ASN A 41 9.59 -6.68 1.77
CA ASN A 41 10.03 -7.36 2.98
C ASN A 41 11.26 -8.22 2.72
N ASP A 42 11.31 -8.95 1.61
CA ASP A 42 12.48 -9.76 1.24
C ASP A 42 13.72 -8.89 1.00
N ARG A 43 13.57 -7.75 0.32
CA ARG A 43 14.67 -6.77 0.15
C ARG A 43 15.13 -6.20 1.48
N LEU A 44 14.20 -5.92 2.38
CA LEU A 44 14.53 -5.42 3.72
C LEU A 44 15.31 -6.49 4.50
N LYS A 45 14.81 -7.72 4.53
CA LYS A 45 15.41 -8.84 5.27
C LYS A 45 16.77 -9.24 4.73
N VAL A 46 16.84 -9.60 3.45
CA VAL A 46 18.02 -10.18 2.80
C VAL A 46 18.89 -9.09 2.17
N GLY A 47 18.29 -8.15 1.44
CA GLY A 47 19.04 -7.12 0.72
C GLY A 47 19.73 -6.09 1.64
N TRP A 48 19.12 -5.76 2.78
CA TRP A 48 19.67 -4.83 3.78
C TRP A 48 20.21 -5.52 5.04
N GLY A 49 20.24 -6.86 5.02
CA GLY A 49 20.80 -7.68 6.09
C GLY A 49 20.08 -7.55 7.44
N LEU A 50 18.79 -7.21 7.44
CA LEU A 50 18.00 -7.19 8.68
C LEU A 50 17.83 -8.58 9.29
N ASP A 51 17.92 -9.62 8.46
CA ASP A 51 17.76 -11.03 8.86
C ASP A 51 19.10 -11.79 8.93
N ASP A 52 20.23 -11.07 8.81
CA ASP A 52 21.58 -11.68 8.83
C ASP A 52 22.07 -12.00 10.26
N GLY A 53 21.23 -11.77 11.27
CA GLY A 53 21.55 -12.03 12.68
C GLY A 53 22.52 -11.04 13.33
N ASN A 54 23.06 -10.07 12.58
CA ASN A 54 24.01 -9.08 13.10
C ASN A 54 23.35 -7.99 13.97
N ALA A 55 22.06 -7.71 13.73
CA ALA A 55 21.28 -6.74 14.50
C ALA A 55 20.63 -7.38 15.73
N VAL A 56 21.39 -7.55 16.81
CA VAL A 56 20.87 -8.12 18.07
C VAL A 56 20.31 -7.03 19.00
N GLY A 57 19.05 -7.23 19.42
CA GLY A 57 18.34 -6.39 20.39
C GLY A 57 17.43 -5.34 19.75
N ALA A 58 16.25 -5.16 20.35
CA ALA A 58 15.16 -4.34 19.78
C ALA A 58 15.58 -2.90 19.41
N ARG A 59 16.43 -2.27 20.23
CA ARG A 59 16.90 -0.90 19.98
C ARG A 59 17.78 -0.80 18.72
N ARG A 60 18.73 -1.73 18.55
CA ARG A 60 19.63 -1.75 17.39
C ARG A 60 18.87 -2.13 16.13
N PHE A 61 17.97 -3.12 16.24
CA PHE A 61 17.07 -3.49 15.16
C PHE A 61 16.21 -2.31 14.69
N GLY A 62 15.56 -1.60 15.62
CA GLY A 62 14.75 -0.43 15.31
C GLY A 62 15.56 0.70 14.67
N ALA A 63 16.77 0.96 15.14
CA ALA A 63 17.67 1.95 14.54
C ALA A 63 18.08 1.56 13.11
N HIS A 64 18.39 0.29 12.86
CA HIS A 64 18.76 -0.20 11.53
C HIS A 64 17.58 -0.15 10.56
N VAL A 65 16.40 -0.62 10.97
CA VAL A 65 15.15 -0.49 10.20
C VAL A 65 14.88 0.98 9.88
N GLY A 66 14.96 1.86 10.88
CA GLY A 66 14.75 3.30 10.72
C GLY A 66 15.70 3.92 9.71
N ALA A 67 16.99 3.61 9.79
CA ALA A 67 18.00 4.07 8.83
C ALA A 67 17.67 3.63 7.39
N VAL A 68 17.32 2.35 7.21
CA VAL A 68 16.94 1.83 5.88
C VAL A 68 15.69 2.51 5.35
N LEU A 69 14.67 2.76 6.19
CA LEU A 69 13.45 3.47 5.77
C LEU A 69 13.74 4.92 5.36
N ILE A 70 14.65 5.61 6.05
CA ILE A 70 15.08 6.97 5.68
C ILE A 70 15.75 6.95 4.29
N VAL A 71 16.61 5.96 4.02
CA VAL A 71 17.25 5.81 2.71
C VAL A 71 16.23 5.57 1.60
N HIS A 72 15.24 4.69 1.83
CA HIS A 72 14.15 4.47 0.87
C HIS A 72 13.31 5.73 0.65
N LEU A 73 13.03 6.47 1.72
CA LEU A 73 12.29 7.73 1.63
C LEU A 73 13.08 8.78 0.82
N ALA A 74 14.39 8.87 1.01
CA ALA A 74 15.25 9.76 0.23
C ALA A 74 15.21 9.39 -1.26
N PHE A 75 15.37 8.12 -1.60
CA PHE A 75 15.25 7.67 -2.99
C PHE A 75 13.85 7.90 -3.57
N ALA A 76 12.79 7.61 -2.81
CA ALA A 76 11.42 7.89 -3.23
C ALA A 76 11.20 9.38 -3.48
N THR A 77 11.78 10.25 -2.64
CA THR A 77 11.69 11.71 -2.79
C THR A 77 12.43 12.19 -4.03
N VAL A 78 13.64 11.67 -4.28
CA VAL A 78 14.40 11.98 -5.50
C VAL A 78 13.67 11.50 -6.74
N LEU A 79 13.15 10.27 -6.73
CA LEU A 79 12.38 9.70 -7.84
C LEU A 79 11.04 10.41 -8.07
N ALA A 80 10.41 10.93 -7.02
CA ALA A 80 9.18 11.72 -7.15
C ALA A 80 9.47 13.12 -7.72
N ARG A 81 10.62 13.71 -7.35
CA ARG A 81 11.08 15.01 -7.89
C ARG A 81 11.58 14.91 -9.32
N ALA A 82 12.18 13.79 -9.68
CA ALA A 82 12.48 13.45 -11.06
C ALA A 82 11.15 13.22 -11.79
N GLN A 83 10.51 14.29 -12.26
CA GLN A 83 9.33 14.20 -13.12
C GLN A 83 9.63 13.22 -14.25
N ARG A 84 9.02 12.03 -14.20
CA ARG A 84 8.96 11.14 -15.34
C ARG A 84 7.94 11.71 -16.31
N TYR A 85 8.39 12.66 -17.14
CA TYR A 85 7.68 13.09 -18.35
C TYR A 85 7.94 12.14 -19.53
N GLU A 86 8.26 10.87 -19.27
CA GLU A 86 8.31 9.86 -20.31
C GLU A 86 6.95 9.16 -20.38
N GLY A 87 6.11 9.75 -21.23
CA GLY A 87 4.84 9.21 -21.68
C GLY A 87 3.64 9.92 -21.07
N SER A 88 2.84 10.58 -21.93
CA SER A 88 1.38 10.46 -21.81
C SER A 88 1.04 9.01 -21.46
N PHE A 89 0.05 8.75 -20.60
CA PHE A 89 -0.46 7.40 -20.30
C PHE A 89 -0.91 6.68 -21.58
N GLY A 90 0.03 6.23 -22.41
CA GLY A 90 -0.18 5.99 -23.84
C GLY A 90 -0.92 7.13 -24.54
N THR A 91 -1.20 6.96 -25.82
CA THR A 91 -2.52 7.32 -26.32
C THR A 91 -3.50 6.47 -25.50
N MET A 92 -4.25 7.07 -24.57
CA MET A 92 -5.36 6.36 -23.93
C MET A 92 -6.36 5.98 -25.02
N THR A 93 -6.23 4.78 -25.57
CA THR A 93 -7.32 4.16 -26.31
C THR A 93 -8.38 3.83 -25.29
N LEU A 94 -9.52 4.50 -25.40
CA LEU A 94 -10.68 4.22 -24.58
C LEU A 94 -11.00 2.72 -24.72
N PRO A 95 -11.24 1.98 -23.61
CA PRO A 95 -11.75 0.63 -23.73
C PRO A 95 -13.08 0.65 -24.50
N PRO A 96 -13.47 -0.43 -25.20
CA PRO A 96 -14.67 -0.43 -26.04
C PRO A 96 -15.95 0.03 -25.33
N SER A 97 -16.05 -0.16 -24.00
CA SER A 97 -17.14 0.35 -23.17
C SER A 97 -17.14 1.87 -23.01
N ALA A 98 -15.96 2.50 -22.87
CA ALA A 98 -15.83 3.95 -22.74
C ALA A 98 -16.03 4.67 -24.08
N THR A 99 -15.64 4.05 -25.20
CA THR A 99 -15.96 4.56 -26.54
C THR A 99 -17.47 4.56 -26.77
N LYS A 100 -18.14 3.45 -26.49
CA LYS A 100 -19.61 3.36 -26.56
C LYS A 100 -20.31 4.37 -25.66
N LEU A 101 -19.80 4.58 -24.45
CA LEU A 101 -20.35 5.60 -23.55
C LEU A 101 -20.18 7.01 -24.14
N CYS A 102 -19.01 7.34 -24.70
CA CYS A 102 -18.78 8.62 -25.37
C CYS A 102 -19.69 8.79 -26.60
N GLU A 103 -19.91 7.72 -27.38
CA GLU A 103 -20.85 7.71 -28.51
C GLU A 103 -22.29 7.95 -28.05
N LEU A 104 -22.74 7.27 -26.99
CA LEU A 104 -24.07 7.46 -26.41
C LEU A 104 -24.27 8.88 -25.86
N ILE A 105 -23.27 9.42 -25.15
CA ILE A 105 -23.28 10.80 -24.66
C ILE A 105 -23.33 11.80 -25.83
N ARG A 106 -22.64 11.50 -26.94
CA ARG A 106 -22.63 12.34 -28.15
C ARG A 106 -23.94 12.26 -28.94
N GLU A 107 -24.58 11.09 -29.00
CA GLU A 107 -25.82 10.85 -29.71
C GLU A 107 -27.03 11.41 -28.97
N LYS A 108 -27.11 11.16 -27.66
CA LYS A 108 -28.27 11.58 -26.85
C LYS A 108 -28.14 12.98 -26.25
N GLY A 109 -26.92 13.53 -26.19
CA GLY A 109 -26.64 14.68 -25.33
C GLY A 109 -26.85 14.32 -23.85
N PRO A 110 -26.35 15.13 -22.91
CA PRO A 110 -26.54 14.83 -21.50
C PRO A 110 -28.02 15.05 -21.15
N ASP A 111 -28.69 13.96 -20.77
CA ASP A 111 -30.08 13.90 -20.32
C ASP A 111 -30.16 14.28 -18.84
N TRP A 112 -29.85 15.53 -18.50
CA TRP A 112 -30.07 16.07 -17.15
C TRP A 112 -31.50 16.58 -16.92
N THR A 113 -32.48 16.04 -17.63
CA THR A 113 -33.92 16.29 -17.42
C THR A 113 -34.57 15.17 -16.61
#